data_AF-D4XMZ1-F1
#
_entry.id   AF-D4XMZ1-F1
#
_cell.length_a   1.000
_cell.length_b   1.000
_cell.length_c   1.000
_cell.angle_alpha   90.00
_cell.angle_beta   90.00
_cell.angle_gamma   90.00
#
_symmetry.space_group_name_H-M   'P 1'
#
loop_
_entity.id
_entity.type
_entity.pdbx_description
1 polymer ?
#
loop_
_entity_poly.entity_id
_entity_poly.type
_entity_poly.pdbx_seq_one_letter_code
_entity_poly.pdbx_strand_id
1 'polypeptide(L)'
;MSQLDWSKFENLSGAADVNFEKLCRSLIRRHYGQYGSFKELANQAGVEFHLKLDQDCTLGDSTRWYGWQCKWYDLPRARAIGATRKAKIVDGLDKSKKYLPNLTD
;
A
#
# COMPACT_ATOMS: atom_id res chain seq x y z
N MET A 1 -11.60 -12.05 -17.54
CA MET A 1 -10.40 -11.26 -17.16
C MET A 1 -9.18 -12.07 -17.58
N SER A 2 -8.24 -11.49 -18.32
CA SER A 2 -6.97 -12.16 -18.62
C SER A 2 -6.18 -12.34 -17.33
N GLN A 3 -5.51 -13.48 -17.17
CA GLN A 3 -4.61 -13.69 -16.04
C GLN A 3 -3.46 -12.67 -16.11
N LEU A 4 -3.19 -12.01 -14.98
CA LEU A 4 -2.11 -11.04 -14.89
C LEU A 4 -0.76 -11.78 -14.93
N ASP A 5 0.11 -11.39 -15.85
CA ASP A 5 1.43 -11.97 -16.02
C ASP A 5 2.46 -11.22 -15.17
N TRP A 6 2.76 -11.78 -14.00
CA TRP A 6 3.70 -11.20 -13.04
C TRP A 6 5.17 -11.26 -13.50
N SER A 7 5.50 -12.13 -14.46
CA SER A 7 6.88 -12.24 -14.95
C SER A 7 7.37 -10.93 -15.59
N LYS A 8 6.47 -10.18 -16.23
CA LYS A 8 6.78 -8.85 -16.79
C LYS A 8 7.15 -7.84 -15.71
N PHE A 9 6.46 -7.91 -14.57
CA PHE A 9 6.73 -7.03 -13.44
C PHE A 9 8.06 -7.38 -12.76
N GLU A 10 8.34 -8.68 -12.58
CA GLU A 10 9.60 -9.17 -12.00
C GLU A 10 10.83 -8.83 -12.85
N ASN A 11 10.65 -8.69 -14.17
CA ASN A 11 11.71 -8.30 -15.10
C ASN A 11 11.88 -6.77 -15.27
N LEU A 12 11.15 -5.95 -14.52
CA LEU A 12 11.37 -4.50 -14.52
C LEU A 12 12.74 -4.16 -13.92
N SER A 13 13.37 -3.10 -14.42
CA SER A 13 14.60 -2.59 -13.84
C SER A 13 14.36 -2.04 -12.42
N GLY A 14 15.36 -2.20 -11.55
CA GLY A 14 15.28 -1.79 -10.15
C GLY A 14 14.79 -2.89 -9.20
N ALA A 15 14.64 -2.53 -7.93
CA ALA A 15 14.24 -3.49 -6.90
C ALA A 15 12.72 -3.75 -6.96
N ALA A 16 12.33 -5.04 -6.91
CA ALA A 16 10.93 -5.46 -7.07
C ALA A 16 10.00 -4.89 -5.99
N ASP A 17 10.49 -4.76 -4.75
CA ASP A 17 9.75 -4.14 -3.65
C ASP A 17 9.46 -2.65 -3.90
N VAL A 18 10.45 -1.90 -4.37
CA VAL A 18 10.32 -0.49 -4.77
C VAL A 18 9.36 -0.34 -5.96
N ASN A 19 9.48 -1.22 -6.95
CA ASN A 19 8.58 -1.22 -8.10
C ASN A 19 7.15 -1.56 -7.69
N PHE A 20 6.97 -2.43 -6.70
CA PHE A 20 5.65 -2.86 -6.24
C PHE A 20 4.95 -1.74 -5.50
N GLU A 21 5.68 -1.03 -4.63
CA GLU A 21 5.17 0.17 -3.98
C GLU A 21 4.74 1.24 -5.00
N LYS A 22 5.56 1.50 -6.03
CA LYS A 22 5.22 2.44 -7.11
C LYS A 22 3.96 2.00 -7.86
N LEU A 23 3.80 0.71 -8.12
CA LEU A 23 2.62 0.15 -8.78
C LEU A 23 1.36 0.36 -7.92
N CYS A 24 1.39 -0.06 -6.65
CA CYS A 24 0.29 0.11 -5.71
C CYS A 24 -0.10 1.59 -5.59
N ARG A 25 0.89 2.47 -5.39
CA ARG A 25 0.70 3.92 -5.31
C ARG A 25 0.03 4.47 -6.56
N SER A 26 0.53 4.11 -7.73
CA SER A 26 -0.01 4.59 -9.02
C SER A 26 -1.44 4.12 -9.25
N LEU A 27 -1.79 2.89 -8.84
CA LEU A 27 -3.14 2.37 -8.93
C LEU A 27 -4.09 3.17 -8.02
N ILE A 28 -3.75 3.33 -6.73
CA ILE A 28 -4.61 4.08 -5.80
C ILE A 28 -4.76 5.54 -6.24
N ARG A 29 -3.66 6.20 -6.63
CA ARG A 29 -3.70 7.59 -7.10
C ARG A 29 -4.57 7.75 -8.34
N ARG A 30 -4.46 6.83 -9.32
CA ARG A 30 -5.26 6.85 -10.55
C ARG A 30 -6.75 6.66 -10.29
N HIS A 31 -7.11 5.73 -9.40
CA HIS A 31 -8.51 5.39 -9.16
C HIS A 31 -9.19 6.32 -8.16
N TYR A 32 -8.47 6.78 -7.14
CA TYR A 32 -9.06 7.43 -5.98
C TYR A 32 -8.45 8.79 -5.63
N GLY A 33 -7.31 9.16 -6.22
CA GLY A 33 -6.61 10.40 -5.88
C GLY A 33 -7.41 11.68 -6.14
N GLN A 34 -8.45 11.62 -6.97
CA GLN A 34 -9.34 12.75 -7.24
C GLN A 34 -10.40 13.00 -6.15
N TYR A 35 -10.62 12.05 -5.24
CA TYR A 35 -11.67 12.12 -4.20
C TYR A 35 -11.13 12.57 -2.84
N GLY A 36 -9.90 13.08 -2.79
CA GLY A 36 -9.30 13.46 -1.53
C GLY A 36 -7.85 13.94 -1.58
N SER A 37 -7.29 14.12 -0.40
CA SER A 37 -5.90 14.54 -0.20
C SER A 37 -4.97 13.34 -0.19
N PHE A 38 -4.29 13.10 -1.32
CA PHE A 38 -3.26 12.07 -1.45
C PHE A 38 -1.89 12.57 -0.99
N LYS A 39 -1.19 11.81 -0.16
CA LYS A 39 0.17 12.14 0.32
C LYS A 39 1.13 10.97 0.14
N GLU A 40 2.27 11.29 -0.45
CA GLU A 40 3.43 10.43 -0.67
C GLU A 40 4.51 10.91 0.29
N LEU A 41 4.63 10.29 1.46
CA LEU A 41 5.52 10.80 2.50
C LEU A 41 6.90 10.18 2.37
N ALA A 42 7.86 10.93 1.86
CA ALA A 42 9.25 10.61 2.12
C ALA A 42 9.47 10.64 3.64
N ASN A 43 10.00 9.56 4.21
CA ASN A 43 10.44 9.44 5.60
C ASN A 43 9.36 9.37 6.71
N GLN A 44 8.08 9.15 6.41
CA GLN A 44 7.09 8.88 7.47
C GLN A 44 6.96 7.39 7.74
N ALA A 45 7.21 6.97 8.97
CA ALA A 45 7.15 5.58 9.36
C ALA A 45 5.69 5.07 9.44
N GLY A 46 5.44 3.87 8.90
CA GLY A 46 4.19 3.12 9.05
C GLY A 46 3.48 2.83 7.72
N VAL A 47 3.32 3.86 6.88
CA VAL A 47 2.67 3.76 5.56
C VAL A 47 3.59 4.27 4.46
N GLU A 48 3.46 3.70 3.26
CA GLU A 48 4.18 4.17 2.08
C GLU A 48 3.47 5.39 1.44
N PHE A 49 2.15 5.48 1.61
CA PHE A 49 1.31 6.62 1.22
C PHE A 49 -0.06 6.54 1.90
N HIS A 50 -0.82 7.63 1.89
CA HIS A 50 -2.17 7.66 2.42
C HIS A 50 -3.10 8.61 1.65
N LEU A 51 -4.40 8.37 1.75
CA LEU A 51 -5.46 9.15 1.12
C LEU A 51 -6.53 9.46 2.16
N LYS A 52 -6.73 10.75 2.45
CA LYS A 52 -7.89 11.21 3.22
C LYS A 52 -8.98 11.65 2.25
N LEU A 53 -10.12 10.97 2.25
CA LEU A 53 -11.24 11.31 1.38
C LEU A 53 -11.86 12.64 1.82
N ASP A 54 -12.30 13.44 0.84
CA ASP A 54 -13.14 14.62 1.04
C ASP A 54 -14.49 14.52 0.31
N GLN A 55 -14.64 13.48 -0.50
CA GLN A 55 -15.84 13.15 -1.27
C GLN A 55 -16.11 11.65 -1.18
N ASP A 56 -17.38 11.29 -1.18
CA ASP A 56 -17.81 9.89 -1.22
C ASP A 56 -17.44 9.26 -2.57
N CYS A 57 -16.93 8.03 -2.52
CA CYS A 57 -16.57 7.27 -3.71
C CYS A 57 -16.71 5.76 -3.46
N THR A 58 -16.36 4.95 -4.45
CA THR A 58 -16.41 3.49 -4.32
C THR A 58 -15.41 2.92 -3.30
N LEU A 59 -14.42 3.70 -2.85
CA LEU A 59 -13.51 3.31 -1.77
C LEU A 59 -14.12 3.55 -0.38
N GLY A 60 -15.04 4.50 -0.22
CA GLY A 60 -15.62 4.87 1.07
C GLY A 60 -16.22 6.27 1.07
N ASP A 61 -16.75 6.67 2.23
CA ASP A 61 -17.29 8.00 2.47
C ASP A 61 -16.20 9.05 2.77
N SER A 62 -16.58 10.32 2.69
CA SER A 62 -15.74 11.51 2.94
C SER A 62 -15.15 11.62 4.36
N THR A 63 -15.50 10.73 5.29
CA THR A 63 -14.89 10.68 6.63
C THR A 63 -13.68 9.74 6.71
N ARG A 64 -13.46 8.92 5.67
CA ARG A 64 -12.41 7.89 5.67
C ARG A 64 -11.02 8.41 5.37
N TRP A 65 -10.05 7.80 6.04
CA TRP A 65 -8.62 8.03 5.83
C TRP A 65 -7.88 6.69 5.78
N TYR A 66 -7.43 6.36 4.56
CA TYR A 66 -6.76 5.10 4.23
C TYR A 66 -5.23 5.25 4.21
N GLY A 67 -4.54 4.30 4.83
CA GLY A 67 -3.08 4.18 4.79
C GLY A 67 -2.64 2.86 4.16
N TRP A 68 -1.69 2.90 3.23
CA TRP A 68 -1.20 1.68 2.58
C TRP A 68 0.21 1.32 3.01
N GLN A 69 0.38 0.05 3.33
CA GLN A 69 1.70 -0.58 3.43
C GLN A 69 1.86 -1.60 2.31
N CYS A 70 2.87 -1.42 1.46
CA CYS A 70 3.13 -2.29 0.32
C CYS A 70 4.30 -3.22 0.66
N LYS A 71 4.07 -4.54 0.63
CA LYS A 71 5.14 -5.53 0.88
C LYS A 71 5.16 -6.57 -0.23
N TRP A 72 6.25 -6.59 -0.99
CA TRP A 72 6.55 -7.64 -1.95
C TRP A 72 7.30 -8.78 -1.26
N TYR A 73 6.79 -10.00 -1.40
CA TYR A 73 7.47 -11.20 -0.93
C TYR A 73 7.56 -12.20 -2.06
N ASP A 74 8.78 -12.44 -2.52
CA ASP A 74 9.07 -13.55 -3.43
C ASP A 74 8.92 -14.87 -2.65
N LEU A 75 7.74 -15.47 -2.79
CA LEU A 75 7.34 -16.70 -2.13
C LEU A 75 6.70 -17.63 -3.16
N PRO A 76 7.15 -18.89 -3.24
CA PRO A 76 6.47 -19.89 -4.03
C PRO A 76 4.99 -20.00 -3.62
N ARG A 77 4.15 -20.36 -4.58
CA ARG A 77 2.72 -20.62 -4.34
C ARG A 77 2.56 -21.60 -3.18
N ALA A 78 1.57 -21.34 -2.31
CA ALA A 78 1.27 -22.12 -1.10
C ALA A 78 2.35 -22.11 0.01
N ARG A 79 3.44 -21.32 -0.12
CA ARG A 79 4.38 -21.13 0.98
C ARG A 79 3.84 -20.10 1.98
N ALA A 80 3.84 -20.46 3.26
CA ALA A 80 3.50 -19.53 4.33
C ALA A 80 4.50 -18.36 4.37
N ILE A 81 4.00 -17.16 4.66
CA ILE A 81 4.78 -15.92 4.76
C ILE A 81 5.88 -15.97 5.84
N GLY A 82 5.71 -16.81 6.87
CA GLY A 82 6.68 -17.00 7.96
C GLY A 82 6.58 -15.92 9.05
N ALA A 83 7.07 -16.24 10.25
CA ALA A 83 6.91 -15.40 11.44
C ALA A 83 7.59 -14.03 11.31
N THR A 84 8.81 -13.99 10.76
CA THR A 84 9.58 -12.74 10.59
C THR A 84 8.87 -11.73 9.70
N ARG A 85 8.29 -12.17 8.57
CA ARG A 85 7.57 -11.27 7.66
C ARG A 85 6.25 -10.81 8.25
N LYS A 86 5.53 -11.69 8.98
CA LYS A 86 4.35 -11.30 9.76
C LYS A 86 4.69 -10.21 10.79
N ALA A 87 5.78 -10.39 11.53
CA ALA A 87 6.24 -9.40 12.51
C ALA A 87 6.51 -8.03 11.85
N LYS A 88 7.08 -7.99 10.64
CA LYS A 88 7.27 -6.74 9.88
C LYS A 88 5.96 -6.06 9.49
N ILE A 89 4.93 -6.83 9.16
CA ILE A 89 3.59 -6.28 8.86
C ILE A 89 2.99 -5.67 10.13
N VAL A 90 3.06 -6.38 11.26
CA VAL A 90 2.56 -5.89 12.55
C VAL A 90 3.28 -4.61 12.98
N ASP A 91 4.62 -4.60 12.93
CA ASP A 91 5.42 -3.40 13.23
C ASP A 91 5.05 -2.21 12.32
N GLY A 92 4.76 -2.48 11.04
CA GLY A 92 4.23 -1.48 10.12
C GLY A 92 2.91 -0.86 10.58
N LEU A 93 1.95 -1.72 10.91
CA LEU A 93 0.63 -1.29 11.41
C LEU A 93 0.76 -0.50 12.72
N ASP A 94 1.61 -0.93 13.64
CA ASP A 94 1.83 -0.24 14.91
C ASP A 94 2.47 1.13 14.71
N LYS A 95 3.42 1.24 13.77
CA LYS A 95 3.98 2.54 13.36
C LYS A 95 2.90 3.43 12.72
N SER A 96 2.05 2.90 11.85
CA SER A 96 0.94 3.67 11.26
C SER A 96 0.04 4.26 12.34
N LYS A 97 -0.37 3.46 13.33
CA LYS A 97 -1.17 3.93 14.47
C LYS A 97 -0.45 5.01 15.29
N LYS A 98 0.87 4.89 15.46
CA LYS A 98 1.66 5.85 16.23
C LYS A 98 1.81 7.20 15.51
N TYR A 99 2.12 7.17 14.21
CA TYR A 99 2.46 8.38 13.45
C TYR A 99 1.28 8.98 12.69
N LEU A 100 0.20 8.21 12.48
CA LEU A 100 -1.06 8.63 11.87
C LEU A 100 -2.24 8.08 12.71
N PRO A 101 -2.44 8.57 13.94
CA PRO A 101 -3.42 8.01 14.88
C PRO A 101 -4.88 8.11 14.43
N ASN A 102 -5.16 8.93 13.42
CA ASN A 102 -6.49 9.17 12.89
C ASN A 102 -6.75 8.44 11.55
N LEU A 103 -5.86 7.52 11.14
CA LEU A 103 -6.19 6.58 10.08
C LEU A 103 -7.42 5.78 10.50
N THR A 104 -8.37 5.67 9.58
CA THR A 104 -9.58 4.85 9.81
C THR A 104 -9.37 3.43 9.30
N ASP A 105 -8.49 3.25 8.32
CA ASP A 105 -8.31 2.02 7.56
C ASP A 105 -6.84 1.84 7.08
#